data_AF-A0A158Q7L2-F1
#
_entry.id   AF-A0A158Q7L2-F1
#
_cell.length_a   1.000
_cell.length_b   1.000
_cell.length_c   1.000
_cell.angle_alpha   90.00
_cell.angle_beta   90.00
_cell.angle_gamma   90.00
#
_symmetry.space_group_name_H-M   'P 1'
#
loop_
_entity.id
_entity.type
_entity.pdbx_description
1 polymer ?
#
loop_
_entity_poly.entity_id
_entity_poly.type
_entity_poly.pdbx_seq_one_letter_code
_entity_poly.pdbx_strand_id
1 'polypeptide(L)'
;MCEGSCSFCHHPFVGALLMLESQEEDVTLKMPKSKREVDVSLTRVKKKTRKQKMKLVDEIRKCVDTYENLFVFGIENMRSAKFVEVRQKYKNNSRFFYGKNNVMAIALGKTPSTEYVSELNKVSSLLKGECGLMFTNEDQKTVKKYFDELRMSDFARCGQIAVSTIELCEGPLMQFPFSLEPQLRKLGLPIKLEKGVVTLLSHYVVCKDGDKLTADQCKLLKLLDYKMSTFHVKLFAHWSRHKVHARVYQWSKYFFVIAHRMLLLLLYLPFIFKSFVSWTMGANVGISHVRNFSTILEKVLRRTNKKPLFVSSTMVIQEQPQTASIPTKVSKQTKNLRFSESNAYFGIDKRKPLDETIVVASQSYLEAFDSAAHRRRVVVSFLSSLAAVCFYFWYSRSDYDGFLNAPKYEVIPTLKRYALRQQIERAQKIGKDTTYLKAALEYVDVEEAVYRAEEGAFTLEDG
;
A
#
# COMPACT_ATOMS: atom_id res chain seq x y z
N MET A 1 53.90 41.82 -68.25
CA MET A 1 53.36 43.01 -68.92
C MET A 1 52.41 43.68 -67.94
N CYS A 2 52.81 44.89 -67.54
CA CYS A 2 52.07 45.98 -66.86
C CYS A 2 51.38 45.63 -65.53
N GLU A 3 51.99 45.97 -64.38
CA GLU A 3 51.96 47.30 -63.71
C GLU A 3 50.67 47.42 -62.85
N GLY A 4 50.68 47.69 -61.54
CA GLY A 4 51.67 48.34 -60.68
C GLY A 4 51.03 49.57 -60.02
N SER A 5 51.42 49.87 -58.78
CA SER A 5 51.23 51.14 -58.03
C SER A 5 49.93 51.30 -57.21
N CYS A 6 49.92 51.85 -55.99
CA CYS A 6 50.98 52.08 -55.00
C CYS A 6 50.34 52.33 -53.62
N SER A 7 51.05 51.86 -52.59
CA SER A 7 51.31 52.47 -51.28
C SER A 7 50.83 53.92 -51.06
N PHE A 8 50.36 54.26 -49.85
CA PHE A 8 51.06 55.25 -49.00
C PHE A 8 50.50 55.26 -47.56
N CYS A 9 51.43 55.17 -46.60
CA CYS A 9 51.24 55.37 -45.17
C CYS A 9 51.39 56.85 -44.80
N HIS A 10 50.68 57.34 -43.78
CA HIS A 10 51.22 57.97 -42.55
C HIS A 10 50.21 58.92 -41.85
N HIS A 11 50.09 58.70 -40.53
CA HIS A 11 49.66 59.54 -39.39
C HIS A 11 49.97 61.06 -39.50
N PRO A 12 49.44 62.00 -38.65
CA PRO A 12 49.31 61.87 -37.17
C PRO A 12 48.18 62.68 -36.46
N PHE A 13 48.07 62.55 -35.11
CA PHE A 13 47.83 63.58 -34.06
C PHE A 13 46.66 64.61 -34.25
N VAL A 14 45.71 64.94 -33.37
CA VAL A 14 45.58 65.18 -31.90
C VAL A 14 44.05 65.35 -31.67
N GLY A 15 43.38 64.69 -30.72
CA GLY A 15 43.13 65.18 -29.35
C GLY A 15 42.05 66.27 -29.24
N ALA A 16 40.86 65.89 -28.71
CA ALA A 16 39.92 66.67 -27.85
C ALA A 16 38.50 66.06 -27.96
N LEU A 17 38.05 65.24 -26.99
CA LEU A 17 37.33 65.66 -25.77
C LEU A 17 35.83 65.96 -26.01
N LEU A 18 34.96 64.99 -25.74
CA LEU A 18 33.82 65.05 -24.79
C LEU A 18 32.68 64.09 -25.17
N MET A 19 32.38 63.21 -24.22
CA MET A 19 31.03 62.74 -23.84
C MET A 19 30.11 62.19 -24.94
N LEU A 20 30.11 60.87 -25.16
CA LEU A 20 28.88 60.13 -25.46
C LEU A 20 28.94 58.74 -24.83
N GLU A 21 28.41 58.71 -23.62
CA GLU A 21 27.55 57.69 -23.01
C GLU A 21 27.32 56.39 -23.79
N SER A 22 27.74 55.31 -23.14
CA SER A 22 27.51 53.90 -23.43
C SER A 22 26.03 53.53 -23.53
N GLN A 23 25.64 52.93 -24.65
CA GLN A 23 24.51 52.01 -24.76
C GLN A 23 25.04 50.70 -25.36
N GLU A 24 25.46 49.77 -24.51
CA GLU A 24 25.58 48.36 -24.89
C GLU A 24 24.16 47.81 -25.08
N GLU A 25 23.69 47.72 -26.32
CA GLU A 25 22.53 46.90 -26.64
C GLU A 25 22.92 45.42 -26.54
N ASP A 26 22.51 44.78 -25.45
CA ASP A 26 22.58 43.33 -25.23
C ASP A 26 21.62 42.61 -26.19
N VAL A 27 22.06 42.44 -27.44
CA VAL A 27 21.36 41.64 -28.45
C VAL A 27 21.49 40.17 -28.06
N THR A 28 20.56 39.72 -27.22
CA THR A 28 20.32 38.29 -27.02
C THR A 28 19.90 37.66 -28.35
N LEU A 29 20.87 37.14 -29.11
CA LEU A 29 20.66 36.31 -30.28
C LEU A 29 19.88 35.06 -29.88
N LYS A 30 18.55 35.20 -29.88
CA LYS A 30 17.62 34.10 -29.66
C LYS A 30 17.67 33.22 -30.90
N MET A 31 18.50 32.17 -30.85
CA MET A 31 18.61 31.22 -31.96
C MET A 31 17.21 30.78 -32.41
N PRO A 32 16.94 30.69 -33.74
CA PRO A 32 15.66 30.23 -34.23
C PRO A 32 15.42 28.80 -33.75
N LYS A 33 14.46 28.62 -32.84
CA LYS A 33 14.05 27.30 -32.38
C LYS A 33 13.65 26.46 -33.58
N SER A 34 14.34 25.34 -33.79
CA SER A 34 14.03 24.45 -34.91
C SER A 34 12.57 24.00 -34.79
N LYS A 35 11.82 24.04 -35.89
CA LYS A 35 10.41 23.56 -35.96
C LYS A 35 10.25 22.08 -35.56
N ARG A 36 11.35 21.34 -35.42
CA ARG A 36 11.39 19.91 -35.07
C ARG A 36 11.54 19.65 -33.58
N GLU A 37 11.97 20.64 -32.80
CA GLU A 37 12.13 20.54 -31.36
C GLU A 37 11.00 21.29 -30.65
N VAL A 38 9.77 20.83 -30.91
CA VAL A 38 8.65 21.15 -30.03
C VAL A 38 8.76 20.18 -28.88
N ASP A 39 9.02 20.68 -27.68
CA ASP A 39 9.01 19.89 -26.45
C ASP A 39 7.55 19.43 -26.19
N VAL A 40 7.17 18.32 -26.81
CA VAL A 40 5.85 17.74 -26.64
C VAL A 40 5.84 17.09 -25.27
N SER A 41 5.33 17.81 -24.27
CA SER A 41 5.08 17.24 -22.95
C SER A 41 4.22 15.97 -23.10
N LEU A 42 4.85 14.79 -22.97
CA LEU A 42 4.19 13.47 -23.03
C LEU A 42 3.16 13.27 -21.90
N THR A 43 3.04 14.26 -21.01
CA THR A 43 2.25 14.26 -19.79
C THR A 43 0.74 14.36 -20.04
N ARG A 44 0.28 14.89 -21.18
CA ARG A 44 -1.16 14.99 -21.49
C ARG A 44 -1.68 13.77 -22.24
N VAL A 45 -1.99 12.72 -21.49
CA VAL A 45 -2.68 11.53 -22.03
C VAL A 45 -4.18 11.82 -22.23
N LYS A 46 -4.71 11.55 -23.43
CA LYS A 46 -6.14 11.63 -23.71
C LYS A 46 -6.90 10.64 -22.82
N LYS A 47 -7.90 11.12 -22.06
CA LYS A 47 -8.74 10.27 -21.21
C LYS A 47 -9.46 9.22 -22.06
N LYS A 48 -9.46 7.95 -21.60
CA LYS A 48 -10.20 6.88 -22.30
C LYS A 48 -11.69 7.17 -22.29
N THR A 49 -12.31 7.20 -23.46
CA THR A 49 -13.75 7.47 -23.62
C THR A 49 -14.60 6.29 -23.17
N ARG A 50 -15.88 6.52 -22.87
CA ARG A 50 -16.84 5.45 -22.52
C ARG A 50 -16.90 4.36 -23.60
N LYS A 51 -16.87 4.76 -24.88
CA LYS A 51 -16.84 3.85 -26.03
C LYS A 51 -15.66 2.86 -25.96
N GLN A 52 -14.45 3.33 -25.61
CA GLN A 52 -13.28 2.45 -25.48
C GLN A 52 -13.39 1.47 -24.30
N LYS A 53 -14.02 1.89 -23.19
CA LYS A 53 -14.27 0.99 -22.05
C LYS A 53 -15.30 -0.09 -22.40
N MET A 54 -16.33 0.26 -23.16
CA MET A 54 -17.34 -0.70 -23.65
C MET A 54 -16.72 -1.70 -24.64
N LYS A 55 -15.89 -1.23 -25.58
CA LYS A 55 -15.11 -2.12 -26.46
C LYS A 55 -14.27 -3.14 -25.68
N LEU A 56 -13.60 -2.72 -24.60
CA LEU A 56 -12.84 -3.63 -23.74
C LEU A 56 -13.75 -4.67 -23.06
N VAL A 57 -14.94 -4.28 -22.60
CA VAL A 57 -15.92 -5.21 -22.02
C VAL A 57 -16.36 -6.23 -23.06
N ASP A 58 -16.66 -5.78 -24.28
CA ASP A 58 -17.09 -6.67 -25.37
C ASP A 58 -15.96 -7.63 -25.78
N GLU A 59 -14.71 -7.15 -25.84
CA GLU A 59 -13.53 -8.00 -26.11
C GLU A 59 -13.33 -9.08 -25.04
N ILE A 60 -13.52 -8.74 -23.76
CA ILE A 60 -13.40 -9.70 -22.67
C ILE A 60 -14.50 -10.77 -22.79
N ARG A 61 -15.75 -10.38 -23.07
CA ARG A 61 -16.86 -11.33 -23.26
C ARG A 61 -16.62 -12.26 -24.44
N LYS A 62 -16.15 -11.73 -25.58
CA LYS A 62 -15.74 -12.56 -26.73
C LYS A 62 -14.65 -13.57 -26.35
N CYS A 63 -13.71 -13.21 -25.48
CA CYS A 63 -12.69 -14.14 -25.02
C CYS A 63 -13.25 -15.20 -24.07
N VAL A 64 -14.28 -14.90 -23.27
CA VAL A 64 -15.00 -15.91 -22.48
C VAL A 64 -15.64 -16.97 -23.38
N ASP A 65 -16.16 -16.58 -24.54
CA ASP A 65 -16.78 -17.51 -25.49
C ASP A 65 -15.74 -18.32 -26.29
N THR A 66 -14.63 -17.67 -26.65
CA THR A 66 -13.58 -18.26 -27.51
C THR A 66 -12.69 -19.25 -26.75
N TYR A 67 -12.36 -18.95 -25.50
CA TYR A 67 -11.38 -19.72 -24.73
C TYR A 67 -12.03 -20.61 -23.67
N GLU A 68 -11.44 -21.77 -23.43
CA GLU A 68 -11.97 -22.73 -22.44
C GLU A 68 -11.61 -22.37 -21.00
N ASN A 69 -10.41 -21.80 -20.78
CA ASN A 69 -9.87 -21.53 -19.45
C ASN A 69 -9.61 -20.03 -19.23
N LEU A 70 -9.93 -19.58 -18.02
CA LEU A 70 -9.73 -18.23 -17.52
C LEU A 70 -8.87 -18.29 -16.25
N PHE A 71 -7.78 -17.55 -16.24
CA PHE A 71 -6.92 -17.38 -15.07
C PHE A 71 -6.93 -15.94 -14.58
N VAL A 72 -7.03 -15.77 -13.26
CA VAL A 72 -6.73 -14.50 -12.60
C VAL A 72 -5.29 -14.56 -12.16
N PHE A 73 -4.47 -13.63 -12.62
CA PHE A 73 -3.08 -13.52 -12.22
C PHE A 73 -2.80 -12.18 -11.52
N GLY A 74 -1.82 -12.17 -10.64
CA GLY A 74 -1.18 -10.97 -10.11
C GLY A 74 0.27 -10.91 -10.56
N ILE A 75 0.81 -9.70 -10.71
CA ILE A 75 2.21 -9.52 -11.06
C ILE A 75 2.92 -8.89 -9.88
N GLU A 76 3.97 -9.54 -9.39
CA GLU A 76 4.87 -8.96 -8.41
C GLU A 76 6.03 -8.27 -9.14
N ASN A 77 6.34 -7.04 -8.71
CA ASN A 77 7.40 -6.23 -9.29
C ASN A 77 7.23 -6.01 -10.82
N MET A 78 6.04 -5.57 -11.23
CA MET A 78 5.68 -5.40 -12.63
C MET A 78 6.69 -4.56 -13.44
N ARG A 79 7.14 -5.14 -14.56
CA ARG A 79 7.94 -4.49 -15.61
C ARG A 79 7.33 -4.78 -16.97
N SER A 80 7.08 -3.72 -17.74
CA SER A 80 6.43 -3.83 -19.04
C SER A 80 7.21 -4.71 -20.02
N ALA A 81 8.54 -4.58 -20.10
CA ALA A 81 9.37 -5.39 -21.00
C ALA A 81 9.25 -6.90 -20.69
N LYS A 82 9.41 -7.26 -19.41
CA LYS A 82 9.27 -8.64 -18.93
C LYS A 82 7.89 -9.23 -19.15
N PHE A 83 6.84 -8.42 -18.94
CA PHE A 83 5.49 -8.89 -19.23
C PHE A 83 5.19 -9.00 -20.74
N VAL A 84 5.84 -8.20 -21.58
CA VAL A 84 5.76 -8.36 -23.04
C VAL A 84 6.40 -9.67 -23.47
N GLU A 85 7.54 -10.07 -22.90
CA GLU A 85 8.17 -11.39 -23.14
C GLU A 85 7.17 -12.54 -22.81
N VAL A 86 6.48 -12.46 -21.67
CA VAL A 86 5.44 -13.44 -21.29
C VAL A 86 4.27 -13.45 -22.29
N ARG A 87 3.79 -12.27 -22.71
CA ARG A 87 2.71 -12.16 -23.70
C ARG A 87 3.11 -12.70 -25.07
N GLN A 88 4.36 -12.54 -25.47
CA GLN A 88 4.88 -13.04 -26.73
C GLN A 88 4.91 -14.57 -26.73
N LYS A 89 5.32 -15.20 -25.62
CA LYS A 89 5.30 -16.67 -25.48
C LYS A 89 3.91 -17.26 -25.70
N TYR A 90 2.88 -16.59 -25.20
CA TYR A 90 1.49 -17.05 -25.24
C TYR A 90 0.64 -16.39 -26.33
N LYS A 91 1.27 -15.73 -27.32
CA LYS A 91 0.57 -14.92 -28.32
C LYS A 91 -0.42 -15.71 -29.17
N ASN A 92 -0.15 -17.00 -29.42
CA ASN A 92 -0.92 -17.83 -30.34
C ASN A 92 -2.19 -18.41 -29.70
N ASN A 93 -2.10 -18.83 -28.43
CA ASN A 93 -3.14 -19.63 -27.77
C ASN A 93 -3.80 -18.93 -26.58
N SER A 94 -3.41 -17.68 -26.29
CA SER A 94 -3.89 -16.96 -25.13
C SER A 94 -4.06 -15.46 -25.36
N ARG A 95 -4.91 -14.86 -24.54
CA ARG A 95 -5.13 -13.40 -24.51
C ARG A 95 -5.01 -12.87 -23.08
N PHE A 96 -4.15 -11.86 -22.91
CA PHE A 96 -3.96 -11.18 -21.63
C PHE A 96 -4.70 -9.85 -21.59
N PHE A 97 -5.43 -9.62 -20.51
CA PHE A 97 -5.99 -8.33 -20.14
C PHE A 97 -5.37 -7.87 -18.83
N TYR A 98 -4.77 -6.68 -18.85
CA TYR A 98 -4.23 -6.02 -17.67
C TYR A 98 -4.65 -4.56 -17.71
N GLY A 99 -5.49 -4.14 -16.77
CA GLY A 99 -6.16 -2.85 -16.83
C GLY A 99 -6.95 -2.57 -15.57
N LYS A 100 -7.92 -1.65 -15.65
CA LYS A 100 -8.72 -1.26 -14.48
C LYS A 100 -9.62 -2.42 -14.04
N ASN A 101 -9.35 -2.98 -12.86
CA ASN A 101 -10.07 -4.14 -12.30
C ASN A 101 -11.58 -3.97 -12.35
N ASN A 102 -12.10 -2.79 -12.01
CA ASN A 102 -13.54 -2.53 -12.04
C ASN A 102 -14.18 -2.75 -13.43
N VAL A 103 -13.47 -2.43 -14.52
CA VAL A 103 -14.00 -2.63 -15.89
C VAL A 103 -14.00 -4.12 -16.24
N MET A 104 -12.93 -4.84 -15.87
CA MET A 104 -12.84 -6.29 -16.07
C MET A 104 -13.90 -7.03 -15.24
N ALA A 105 -14.12 -6.62 -13.98
CA ALA A 105 -15.15 -7.18 -13.12
C ALA A 105 -16.58 -6.94 -13.64
N ILE A 106 -16.85 -5.78 -14.27
CA ILE A 106 -18.14 -5.52 -14.93
C ILE A 106 -18.32 -6.42 -16.17
N ALA A 107 -17.24 -6.73 -16.90
CA ALA A 107 -17.33 -7.60 -18.06
C ALA A 107 -17.72 -9.03 -17.71
N LEU A 108 -17.19 -9.55 -16.60
CA LEU A 108 -17.51 -10.87 -16.05
C LEU A 108 -18.86 -10.90 -15.30
N GLY A 109 -19.21 -9.80 -14.63
CA GLY A 109 -20.38 -9.64 -13.77
C GLY A 109 -20.01 -9.64 -12.28
N LYS A 110 -20.61 -8.73 -11.51
CA LYS A 110 -20.30 -8.54 -10.08
C LYS A 110 -21.27 -9.24 -9.13
N THR A 111 -22.49 -9.47 -9.60
CA THR A 111 -23.56 -10.14 -8.85
C THR A 111 -23.98 -11.38 -9.62
N PRO A 112 -24.58 -12.38 -8.95
CA PRO A 112 -25.04 -13.59 -9.63
C PRO A 112 -26.12 -13.26 -10.69
N SER A 113 -26.85 -12.16 -10.51
CA SER A 113 -27.83 -11.67 -11.48
C SER A 113 -27.24 -10.99 -12.71
N THR A 114 -25.98 -10.52 -12.64
CA THR A 114 -25.31 -9.78 -13.72
C THR A 114 -24.17 -10.56 -14.35
N GLU A 115 -23.99 -11.83 -13.95
CA GLU A 115 -22.92 -12.67 -14.48
C GLU A 115 -23.19 -13.08 -15.92
N TYR A 116 -22.15 -13.02 -16.75
CA TYR A 116 -22.27 -13.40 -18.15
C TYR A 116 -22.37 -14.92 -18.32
N VAL A 117 -21.59 -15.65 -17.53
CA VAL A 117 -21.61 -17.11 -17.41
C VAL A 117 -21.59 -17.47 -15.93
N SER A 118 -22.22 -18.59 -15.59
CA SER A 118 -22.29 -19.12 -14.24
C SER A 118 -20.93 -19.17 -13.54
N GLU A 119 -20.89 -18.68 -12.30
CA GLU A 119 -19.73 -18.61 -11.41
C GLU A 119 -18.64 -17.58 -11.77
N LEU A 120 -18.78 -16.81 -12.85
CA LEU A 120 -17.81 -15.74 -13.17
C LEU A 120 -17.82 -14.61 -12.13
N ASN A 121 -18.91 -14.43 -11.38
CA ASN A 121 -18.95 -13.53 -10.24
C ASN A 121 -17.88 -13.88 -9.20
N LYS A 122 -17.67 -15.18 -8.90
CA LYS A 122 -16.63 -15.60 -7.95
C LYS A 122 -15.26 -15.11 -8.40
N VAL A 123 -14.97 -15.18 -9.70
CA VAL A 123 -13.73 -14.69 -10.29
C VAL A 123 -13.63 -13.17 -10.21
N SER A 124 -14.71 -12.44 -10.51
CA SER A 124 -14.72 -10.98 -10.47
C SER A 124 -14.46 -10.42 -9.07
N SER A 125 -14.92 -11.12 -8.02
CA SER A 125 -14.67 -10.78 -6.62
C SER A 125 -13.18 -10.80 -6.21
N LEU A 126 -12.36 -11.56 -6.95
CA LEU A 126 -10.93 -11.73 -6.70
C LEU A 126 -10.06 -10.67 -7.40
N LEU A 127 -10.64 -9.86 -8.30
CA LEU A 127 -9.92 -8.81 -9.02
C LEU A 127 -9.64 -7.59 -8.12
N LYS A 128 -8.66 -7.71 -7.23
CA LYS A 128 -8.24 -6.66 -6.29
C LYS A 128 -6.73 -6.44 -6.36
N GLY A 129 -6.29 -5.18 -6.36
CA GLY A 129 -4.86 -4.84 -6.47
C GLY A 129 -4.32 -4.97 -7.89
N GLU A 130 -3.04 -5.35 -8.03
CA GLU A 130 -2.33 -5.50 -9.30
C GLU A 130 -2.65 -6.84 -9.98
N CYS A 131 -3.89 -6.97 -10.48
CA CYS A 131 -4.41 -8.19 -11.10
C CYS A 131 -4.74 -8.01 -12.58
N GLY A 132 -4.69 -9.13 -13.31
CA GLY A 132 -5.16 -9.25 -14.69
C GLY A 132 -5.86 -10.58 -14.96
N LEU A 133 -6.38 -10.69 -16.18
CA LEU A 133 -7.05 -11.88 -16.70
C LEU A 133 -6.23 -12.46 -17.85
N MET A 134 -6.05 -13.77 -17.83
CA MET A 134 -5.47 -14.53 -18.94
C MET A 134 -6.51 -15.54 -19.41
N PHE A 135 -6.87 -15.46 -20.68
CA PHE A 135 -7.72 -16.43 -21.37
C PHE A 135 -6.84 -17.36 -22.17
N THR A 136 -7.07 -18.68 -22.11
CA THR A 136 -6.26 -19.64 -22.87
C THR A 136 -6.98 -20.96 -23.08
N ASN A 137 -6.58 -21.68 -24.14
CA ASN A 137 -7.00 -23.06 -24.40
C ASN A 137 -6.00 -24.09 -23.87
N GLU A 138 -4.90 -23.67 -23.23
CA GLU A 138 -3.94 -24.59 -22.64
C GLU A 138 -4.46 -25.21 -21.33
N ASP A 139 -3.94 -26.40 -21.02
CA ASP A 139 -4.30 -27.11 -19.79
C ASP A 139 -3.84 -26.37 -18.54
N GLN A 140 -4.65 -26.51 -17.49
CA GLN A 140 -4.44 -25.93 -16.17
C GLN A 140 -3.07 -26.27 -15.59
N LYS A 141 -2.59 -27.51 -15.75
CA LYS A 141 -1.33 -27.96 -15.15
C LYS A 141 -0.14 -27.33 -15.85
N THR A 142 -0.17 -27.24 -17.18
CA THR A 142 0.90 -26.66 -18.00
C THR A 142 1.09 -25.19 -17.70
N VAL A 143 -0.01 -24.43 -17.68
CA VAL A 143 -0.01 -22.99 -17.37
C VAL A 143 0.52 -22.75 -15.95
N LYS A 144 0.03 -23.52 -14.98
CA LYS A 144 0.48 -23.40 -13.58
C LYS A 144 1.98 -23.69 -13.45
N LYS A 145 2.46 -24.79 -14.02
CA LYS A 145 3.88 -25.17 -13.98
C LYS A 145 4.76 -24.07 -14.56
N TYR A 146 4.39 -23.51 -15.71
CA TYR A 146 5.15 -22.43 -16.32
C TYR A 146 5.25 -21.19 -15.41
N PHE A 147 4.13 -20.75 -14.83
CA PHE A 147 4.14 -19.54 -14.00
C PHE A 147 4.81 -19.74 -12.64
N ASP A 148 4.75 -20.96 -12.08
CA ASP A 148 5.47 -21.30 -10.85
C ASP A 148 7.00 -21.29 -11.06
N GLU A 149 7.46 -21.76 -12.23
CA GLU A 149 8.88 -21.75 -12.64
C GLU A 149 9.38 -20.37 -13.09
N LEU A 150 8.48 -19.50 -13.57
CA LEU A 150 8.84 -18.19 -14.12
C LEU A 150 9.35 -17.24 -13.02
N ARG A 151 10.67 -17.05 -12.97
CA ARG A 151 11.33 -16.03 -12.15
C ARG A 151 12.32 -15.27 -13.00
N MET A 152 12.15 -13.95 -13.09
CA MET A 152 13.06 -13.08 -13.85
C MET A 152 13.66 -12.03 -12.93
N SER A 153 14.97 -12.07 -12.74
CA SER A 153 15.71 -11.11 -11.91
C SER A 153 15.81 -9.76 -12.59
N ASP A 154 15.64 -8.71 -11.81
CA ASP A 154 15.64 -7.31 -12.24
C ASP A 154 16.19 -6.40 -11.13
N PHE A 155 16.52 -5.17 -11.49
CA PHE A 155 17.02 -4.18 -10.55
C PHE A 155 15.93 -3.65 -9.64
N ALA A 156 16.30 -3.41 -8.38
CA ALA A 156 15.40 -2.79 -7.42
C ALA A 156 15.04 -1.33 -7.79
N ARG A 157 13.88 -0.91 -7.28
CA ARG A 157 13.33 0.44 -7.38
C ARG A 157 13.28 1.06 -5.98
N CYS A 158 13.33 2.39 -5.95
CA CYS A 158 13.20 3.16 -4.73
C CYS A 158 11.95 2.75 -3.96
N GLY A 159 12.09 2.58 -2.64
CA GLY A 159 11.03 2.16 -1.74
C GLY A 159 10.78 0.64 -1.68
N GLN A 160 11.46 -0.17 -2.49
CA GLN A 160 11.46 -1.63 -2.30
C GLN A 160 12.32 -2.02 -1.10
N ILE A 161 11.96 -3.15 -0.51
CA ILE A 161 12.71 -3.76 0.60
C ILE A 161 13.88 -4.55 0.01
N ALA A 162 15.08 -4.35 0.56
CA ALA A 162 16.26 -5.11 0.20
C ALA A 162 16.09 -6.58 0.60
N VAL A 163 16.48 -7.50 -0.29
CA VAL A 163 16.37 -8.97 -0.12
C VAL A 163 17.65 -9.57 0.46
N SER A 164 18.76 -8.83 0.38
CA SER A 164 20.06 -9.23 0.90
C SER A 164 20.87 -7.98 1.23
N THR A 165 21.79 -8.14 2.18
CA THR A 165 22.79 -7.12 2.50
C THR A 165 23.86 -7.11 1.42
N ILE A 166 24.18 -5.95 0.83
CA ILE A 166 25.41 -5.81 0.05
C ILE A 166 26.32 -4.75 0.66
N GLU A 167 27.57 -5.14 0.74
CA GLU A 167 28.67 -4.36 1.25
C GLU A 167 29.84 -4.41 0.28
N LEU A 168 30.61 -3.33 0.24
CA LEU A 168 31.76 -3.16 -0.61
C LEU A 168 33.00 -3.09 0.29
N CYS A 169 33.95 -3.99 0.04
CA CYS A 169 35.25 -3.96 0.69
C CYS A 169 36.09 -2.78 0.18
N GLU A 170 36.95 -2.27 1.06
CA GLU A 170 37.98 -1.29 0.69
C GLU A 170 38.89 -1.84 -0.42
N GLY A 171 39.32 -0.97 -1.33
CA GLY A 171 40.21 -1.35 -2.43
C GLY A 171 39.75 -0.90 -3.81
N PRO A 172 40.50 -1.28 -4.86
CA PRO A 172 40.24 -0.82 -6.22
C PRO A 172 39.00 -1.47 -6.84
N LEU A 173 38.08 -0.64 -7.35
CA LEU A 173 36.85 -1.02 -8.06
C LEU A 173 37.10 -1.02 -9.57
N MET A 174 37.77 -2.06 -10.06
CA MET A 174 38.17 -2.21 -11.48
C MET A 174 36.98 -2.31 -12.45
N GLN A 175 35.78 -2.61 -11.95
CA GLN A 175 34.56 -2.67 -12.77
C GLN A 175 34.08 -1.31 -13.26
N PHE A 176 34.57 -0.20 -12.68
CA PHE A 176 34.14 1.14 -13.03
C PHE A 176 35.20 1.89 -13.84
N PRO A 177 34.85 2.48 -15.00
CA PRO A 177 35.73 3.41 -15.69
C PRO A 177 35.92 4.70 -14.89
N PHE A 178 37.07 5.35 -15.07
CA PHE A 178 37.42 6.61 -14.39
C PHE A 178 36.38 7.73 -14.59
N SER A 179 35.65 7.72 -15.69
CA SER A 179 34.61 8.71 -16.00
C SER A 179 33.38 8.63 -15.10
N LEU A 180 33.13 7.48 -14.46
CA LEU A 180 32.00 7.30 -13.54
C LEU A 180 32.33 7.72 -12.10
N GLU A 181 33.59 8.04 -11.80
CA GLU A 181 34.05 8.47 -10.48
C GLU A 181 33.19 9.63 -9.91
N PRO A 182 32.93 10.74 -10.64
CA PRO A 182 32.12 11.83 -10.10
C PRO A 182 30.68 11.42 -9.80
N GLN A 183 30.12 10.50 -10.61
CA GLN A 183 28.77 9.99 -10.41
C GLN A 183 28.69 9.10 -9.16
N LEU A 184 29.67 8.21 -8.95
CA LEU A 184 29.73 7.34 -7.77
C LEU A 184 29.93 8.16 -6.49
N ARG A 185 30.77 9.20 -6.52
CA ARG A 185 30.94 10.13 -5.40
C ARG A 185 29.63 10.86 -5.07
N LYS A 186 28.86 11.28 -6.08
CA LYS A 186 27.54 11.90 -5.91
C LYS A 186 26.49 10.94 -5.29
N LEU A 187 26.64 9.63 -5.51
CA LEU A 187 25.80 8.60 -4.89
C LEU A 187 26.22 8.28 -3.45
N GLY A 188 27.27 8.90 -2.93
CA GLY A 188 27.70 8.79 -1.54
C GLY A 188 28.80 7.74 -1.28
N LEU A 189 29.46 7.22 -2.32
CA LEU A 189 30.60 6.31 -2.10
C LEU A 189 31.86 7.10 -1.68
N PRO A 190 32.57 6.68 -0.63
CA PRO A 190 33.87 7.25 -0.27
C PRO A 190 34.97 6.69 -1.19
N ILE A 191 35.09 7.26 -2.39
CA ILE A 191 36.06 6.84 -3.42
C ILE A 191 37.09 7.92 -3.72
N LYS A 192 38.25 7.49 -4.21
CA LYS A 192 39.33 8.33 -4.73
C LYS A 192 39.87 7.72 -6.02
N LEU A 193 40.37 8.56 -6.91
CA LEU A 193 41.05 8.10 -8.12
C LEU A 193 42.54 7.93 -7.83
N GLU A 194 43.03 6.69 -7.87
CA GLU A 194 44.43 6.33 -7.66
C GLU A 194 45.00 5.76 -8.95
N LYS A 195 45.98 6.45 -9.56
CA LYS A 195 46.62 6.04 -10.81
C LYS A 195 45.62 5.72 -11.94
N GLY A 196 44.51 6.46 -12.03
CA GLY A 196 43.48 6.24 -13.05
C GLY A 196 42.41 5.20 -12.69
N VAL A 197 42.52 4.54 -11.53
CA VAL A 197 41.56 3.53 -11.04
C VAL A 197 40.71 4.12 -9.93
N VAL A 198 39.42 3.80 -9.92
CA VAL A 198 38.50 4.18 -8.83
C VAL A 198 38.76 3.26 -7.64
N THR A 199 39.28 3.79 -6.53
CA THR A 199 39.57 3.06 -5.29
C THR A 199 38.60 3.48 -4.20
N LEU A 200 37.96 2.52 -3.54
CA LEU A 200 37.14 2.75 -2.34
C LEU A 200 38.05 2.92 -1.13
N LEU A 201 37.88 4.03 -0.39
CA LEU A 201 38.72 4.43 0.75
C LEU A 201 38.41 3.68 2.04
N SER A 202 37.18 3.17 2.18
CA SER A 202 36.72 2.49 3.39
C SER A 202 35.59 1.52 3.06
N HIS A 203 35.44 0.49 3.87
CA HIS A 203 34.30 -0.42 3.79
C HIS A 203 32.96 0.35 3.78
N TYR A 204 32.08 0.03 2.82
CA TYR A 204 30.82 0.74 2.63
C TYR A 204 29.64 -0.24 2.49
N VAL A 205 28.65 -0.12 3.37
CA VAL A 205 27.42 -0.92 3.32
C VAL A 205 26.40 -0.17 2.47
N VAL A 206 26.03 -0.74 1.33
CA VAL A 206 25.06 -0.12 0.41
C VAL A 206 23.65 -0.24 0.97
N CYS A 207 23.26 -1.43 1.42
CA CYS A 207 21.98 -1.71 2.05
C CYS A 207 22.07 -2.98 2.90
N LYS A 208 21.23 -3.09 3.93
CA LYS A 208 21.05 -4.32 4.71
C LYS A 208 19.75 -5.03 4.31
N ASP A 209 19.70 -6.34 4.53
CA ASP A 209 18.47 -7.10 4.36
C ASP A 209 17.32 -6.51 5.21
N GLY A 210 16.16 -6.33 4.58
CA GLY A 210 14.99 -5.70 5.21
C GLY A 210 14.92 -4.18 5.14
N ASP A 211 15.98 -3.48 4.71
CA ASP A 211 15.96 -2.01 4.60
C ASP A 211 15.17 -1.52 3.39
N LYS A 212 14.52 -0.35 3.53
CA LYS A 212 13.88 0.34 2.38
C LYS A 212 14.93 1.07 1.55
N LEU A 213 15.06 0.68 0.29
CA LEU A 213 16.06 1.22 -0.61
C LEU A 213 15.76 2.67 -1.02
N THR A 214 16.75 3.55 -0.86
CA THR A 214 16.71 4.93 -1.35
C THR A 214 16.97 4.99 -2.87
N ALA A 215 16.69 6.13 -3.48
CA ALA A 215 16.90 6.33 -4.92
C ALA A 215 18.37 6.18 -5.33
N ASP A 216 19.30 6.66 -4.49
CA ASP A 216 20.73 6.62 -4.79
C ASP A 216 21.32 5.22 -4.56
N GLN A 217 20.88 4.51 -3.51
CA GLN A 217 21.19 3.09 -3.33
C GLN A 217 20.72 2.26 -4.53
N CYS A 218 19.50 2.51 -5.05
CA CYS A 218 19.01 1.80 -6.24
C CYS A 218 19.83 2.09 -7.50
N LYS A 219 20.34 3.32 -7.67
CA LYS A 219 21.24 3.65 -8.79
C LYS A 219 22.58 2.95 -8.61
N LEU A 220 23.11 2.92 -7.40
CA LEU A 220 24.35 2.24 -7.08
C LEU A 220 24.26 0.73 -7.32
N LEU A 221 23.19 0.08 -6.85
CA LEU A 221 22.95 -1.34 -7.11
C LEU A 221 22.84 -1.66 -8.60
N LYS A 222 22.30 -0.75 -9.43
CA LYS A 222 22.29 -0.91 -10.89
C LYS A 222 23.69 -0.82 -11.49
N LEU A 223 24.51 0.12 -11.03
CA LEU A 223 25.88 0.28 -11.49
C LEU A 223 26.74 -0.94 -11.10
N LEU A 224 26.50 -1.52 -9.92
CA LEU A 224 27.15 -2.73 -9.43
C LEU A 224 26.58 -4.04 -10.02
N ASP A 225 25.57 -3.94 -10.90
CA ASP A 225 24.80 -5.06 -11.49
C ASP A 225 24.13 -6.02 -10.46
N TYR A 226 23.76 -5.53 -9.28
CA TYR A 226 23.01 -6.31 -8.28
C TYR A 226 21.49 -6.28 -8.54
N LYS A 227 20.94 -7.41 -8.97
CA LYS A 227 19.50 -7.59 -9.26
C LYS A 227 18.74 -8.11 -8.03
N MET A 228 18.18 -7.20 -7.26
CA MET A 228 17.46 -7.50 -6.01
C MET A 228 15.94 -7.66 -6.14
N SER A 229 15.36 -7.36 -7.31
CA SER A 229 13.91 -7.45 -7.53
C SER A 229 13.60 -8.62 -8.43
N THR A 230 12.76 -9.56 -7.99
CA THR A 230 12.29 -10.66 -8.84
C THR A 230 10.93 -10.31 -9.43
N PHE A 231 10.82 -10.30 -10.76
CA PHE A 231 9.55 -10.30 -11.47
C PHE A 231 8.96 -11.73 -11.41
N HIS A 232 7.72 -11.83 -10.96
CA HIS A 232 7.03 -13.10 -10.85
C HIS A 232 5.52 -12.91 -11.04
N VAL A 233 4.87 -13.86 -11.71
CA VAL A 233 3.44 -13.83 -11.99
C VAL A 233 2.77 -14.92 -11.16
N LYS A 234 1.91 -14.53 -10.23
CA LYS A 234 1.17 -15.45 -9.34
C LYS A 234 -0.22 -15.70 -9.87
N LEU A 235 -0.64 -16.97 -9.94
CA LEU A 235 -2.01 -17.33 -10.30
C LEU A 235 -2.89 -17.40 -9.05
N PHE A 236 -3.97 -16.62 -9.03
CA PHE A 236 -4.90 -16.57 -7.90
C PHE A 236 -6.09 -17.49 -8.05
N ALA A 237 -6.65 -17.57 -9.26
CA ALA A 237 -7.83 -18.37 -9.54
C ALA A 237 -7.84 -18.90 -10.96
N HIS A 238 -8.59 -19.98 -11.15
CA HIS A 238 -8.87 -20.61 -12.42
C HIS A 238 -10.36 -20.91 -12.53
N TRP A 239 -10.92 -20.57 -13.67
CA TRP A 239 -12.26 -20.94 -14.08
C TRP A 239 -12.17 -21.65 -15.42
N SER A 240 -12.94 -22.72 -15.58
CA SER A 240 -13.02 -23.48 -16.82
C SER A 240 -14.48 -23.54 -17.26
N ARG A 241 -14.71 -23.47 -18.57
CA ARG A 241 -16.06 -23.54 -19.13
C ARG A 241 -16.71 -24.92 -18.92
N HIS A 242 -15.93 -26.00 -19.03
CA HIS A 242 -16.44 -27.37 -18.92
C HIS A 242 -16.68 -27.81 -17.48
N LYS A 243 -15.82 -27.35 -16.57
CA LYS A 243 -15.97 -27.55 -15.13
C LYS A 243 -16.29 -26.19 -14.55
N VAL A 244 -17.57 -25.85 -14.52
CA VAL A 244 -18.13 -24.59 -13.97
C VAL A 244 -17.88 -24.53 -12.45
N HIS A 245 -16.60 -24.46 -12.10
CA HIS A 245 -16.05 -24.48 -10.75
C HIS A 245 -14.83 -23.56 -10.75
N ALA A 246 -15.02 -22.34 -10.25
CA ALA A 246 -13.92 -21.44 -9.97
C ALA A 246 -13.08 -22.01 -8.82
N ARG A 247 -11.85 -22.46 -9.11
CA ARG A 247 -10.88 -22.85 -8.08
C ARG A 247 -10.00 -21.67 -7.72
N VAL A 248 -9.94 -21.36 -6.44
CA VAL A 248 -9.02 -20.38 -5.89
C VAL A 248 -7.75 -21.12 -5.46
N TYR A 249 -6.61 -20.73 -6.01
CA TYR A 249 -5.30 -21.29 -5.65
C TYR A 249 -4.75 -20.67 -4.36
N GLN A 250 -5.25 -19.50 -4.00
CA GLN A 250 -4.81 -18.74 -2.84
C GLN A 250 -5.59 -19.17 -1.59
N TRP A 251 -5.07 -20.12 -0.82
CA TRP A 251 -5.40 -20.20 0.60
C TRP A 251 -4.76 -18.99 1.26
N SER A 252 -5.60 -18.09 1.73
CA SER A 252 -5.19 -16.87 2.43
C SER A 252 -4.07 -17.19 3.43
N LYS A 253 -2.96 -16.44 3.42
CA LYS A 253 -1.92 -16.53 4.48
C LYS A 253 -2.55 -16.41 5.88
N TYR A 254 -3.70 -15.76 5.99
CA TYR A 254 -4.49 -15.69 7.21
C TYR A 254 -5.09 -17.03 7.63
N PHE A 255 -5.40 -17.97 6.73
CA PHE A 255 -5.86 -19.30 7.14
C PHE A 255 -4.76 -20.07 7.85
N PHE A 256 -3.51 -19.98 7.40
CA PHE A 256 -2.37 -20.62 8.09
C PHE A 256 -2.06 -19.93 9.41
N VAL A 257 -2.16 -18.60 9.49
CA VAL A 257 -1.96 -17.84 10.74
C VAL A 257 -3.11 -18.09 11.73
N ILE A 258 -4.35 -18.16 11.27
CA ILE A 258 -5.53 -18.46 12.09
C ILE A 258 -5.48 -19.92 12.54
N ALA A 259 -5.17 -20.87 11.64
CA ALA A 259 -5.01 -22.28 11.99
C ALA A 259 -3.85 -22.50 12.96
N HIS A 260 -2.72 -21.81 12.78
CA HIS A 260 -1.59 -21.91 13.70
C HIS A 260 -1.88 -21.27 15.06
N ARG A 261 -2.54 -20.10 15.09
CA ARG A 261 -3.00 -19.48 16.34
C ARG A 261 -4.07 -20.31 17.04
N MET A 262 -4.95 -20.97 16.28
CA MET A 262 -5.99 -21.86 16.82
C MET A 262 -5.39 -23.18 17.33
N LEU A 263 -4.36 -23.71 16.66
CA LEU A 263 -3.57 -24.87 17.12
C LEU A 263 -2.79 -24.55 18.39
N LEU A 264 -2.16 -23.36 18.46
CA LEU A 264 -1.54 -22.87 19.69
C LEU A 264 -2.57 -22.75 20.82
N LEU A 265 -3.75 -22.19 20.54
CA LEU A 265 -4.83 -22.11 21.53
C LEU A 265 -5.28 -23.50 22.03
N LEU A 266 -5.37 -24.49 21.14
CA LEU A 266 -5.70 -25.88 21.48
C LEU A 266 -4.59 -26.60 22.26
N LEU A 267 -3.32 -26.26 22.03
CA LEU A 267 -2.19 -26.80 22.77
C LEU A 267 -2.01 -26.15 24.16
N TYR A 268 -2.43 -24.89 24.33
CA TYR A 268 -2.38 -24.18 25.60
C TYR A 268 -3.61 -24.46 26.50
N LEU A 269 -4.76 -24.84 25.92
CA LEU A 269 -5.96 -25.27 26.64
C LEU A 269 -5.72 -26.34 27.73
N PRO A 270 -4.97 -27.43 27.49
CA PRO A 270 -4.69 -28.43 28.54
C PRO A 270 -3.72 -27.93 29.63
N PHE A 271 -2.88 -26.92 29.34
CA PHE A 271 -1.99 -26.33 30.35
C PHE A 271 -2.79 -25.44 31.31
N ILE A 272 -3.72 -24.66 30.78
CA ILE A 272 -4.68 -23.87 31.55
C ILE A 272 -5.61 -24.80 32.34
N PHE A 273 -6.06 -25.91 31.76
CA PHE A 273 -6.91 -26.89 32.43
C PHE A 273 -6.19 -27.62 33.57
N LYS A 274 -4.90 -27.94 33.44
CA LYS A 274 -4.10 -28.53 34.53
C LYS A 274 -3.84 -27.55 35.67
N SER A 275 -3.54 -26.28 35.37
CA SER A 275 -3.44 -25.24 36.40
C SER A 275 -4.79 -25.00 37.11
N PHE A 276 -5.90 -25.02 36.37
CA PHE A 276 -7.23 -24.84 36.94
C PHE A 276 -7.70 -26.04 37.79
N VAL A 277 -7.42 -27.27 37.36
CA VAL A 277 -7.74 -28.48 38.14
C VAL A 277 -6.85 -28.63 39.37
N SER A 278 -5.57 -28.25 39.29
CA SER A 278 -4.67 -28.24 40.45
C SER A 278 -5.04 -27.18 41.49
N TRP A 279 -5.71 -26.09 41.07
CA TRP A 279 -6.19 -25.04 41.96
C TRP A 279 -7.59 -25.33 42.54
N THR A 280 -8.43 -26.11 41.82
CA THR A 280 -9.80 -26.43 42.24
C THR A 280 -9.94 -27.78 42.95
N MET A 281 -8.97 -28.70 42.84
CA MET A 281 -9.00 -30.00 43.53
C MET A 281 -8.28 -30.02 44.89
N GLY A 282 -8.17 -28.84 45.54
CA GLY A 282 -7.85 -28.73 46.97
C GLY A 282 -9.05 -28.98 47.90
N ALA A 283 -10.26 -29.23 47.37
CA ALA A 283 -11.43 -29.52 48.21
C ALA A 283 -12.35 -30.58 47.56
N ASN A 284 -12.62 -31.63 48.33
CA ASN A 284 -13.55 -32.72 48.03
C ASN A 284 -14.97 -32.20 47.73
N VAL A 285 -15.40 -32.14 46.46
CA VAL A 285 -16.83 -32.21 46.09
C VAL A 285 -17.03 -32.86 44.71
N GLY A 286 -17.63 -34.07 44.71
CA GLY A 286 -18.70 -34.47 43.79
C GLY A 286 -18.42 -34.61 42.28
N ILE A 287 -17.98 -35.79 41.85
CA ILE A 287 -18.08 -36.28 40.46
C ILE A 287 -19.56 -36.57 40.14
N SER A 288 -20.32 -35.56 39.73
CA SER A 288 -21.68 -35.77 39.20
C SER A 288 -22.06 -34.85 38.04
N HIS A 289 -21.38 -33.72 37.84
CA HIS A 289 -21.78 -32.73 36.83
C HIS A 289 -21.20 -32.96 35.42
N VAL A 290 -20.18 -33.81 35.27
CA VAL A 290 -19.46 -33.98 34.00
C VAL A 290 -20.19 -34.89 32.99
N ARG A 291 -21.12 -35.75 33.44
CA ARG A 291 -21.88 -36.63 32.52
C ARG A 291 -23.03 -35.92 31.79
N ASN A 292 -23.56 -34.83 32.32
CA ASN A 292 -24.69 -34.13 31.71
C ASN A 292 -24.28 -33.21 30.54
N PHE A 293 -23.04 -32.73 30.53
CA PHE A 293 -22.56 -31.80 29.49
C PHE A 293 -22.34 -32.48 28.14
N SER A 294 -21.88 -33.74 28.10
CA SER A 294 -21.69 -34.48 26.84
C SER A 294 -23.02 -34.75 26.13
N THR A 295 -24.08 -35.05 26.89
CA THR A 295 -25.43 -35.27 26.34
C THR A 295 -26.08 -33.98 25.82
N ILE A 296 -25.72 -32.83 26.37
CA ILE A 296 -26.23 -31.52 25.91
C ILE A 296 -25.52 -31.10 24.61
N LEU A 297 -24.20 -31.34 24.51
CA LEU A 297 -23.43 -31.05 23.30
C LEU A 297 -23.92 -31.87 22.08
N GLU A 298 -24.27 -33.14 22.30
CA GLU A 298 -24.82 -34.00 21.26
C GLU A 298 -26.21 -33.56 20.77
N LYS A 299 -27.05 -33.00 21.65
CA LYS A 299 -28.37 -32.47 21.29
C LYS A 299 -28.29 -31.15 20.51
N VAL A 300 -27.26 -30.33 20.77
CA VAL A 300 -27.03 -29.06 20.06
C VAL A 300 -26.45 -29.32 18.67
N LEU A 301 -25.56 -30.29 18.52
CA LEU A 301 -24.95 -30.63 17.22
C LEU A 301 -25.93 -31.33 16.25
N ARG A 302 -27.03 -31.93 16.73
CA ARG A 302 -28.10 -32.45 15.86
C ARG A 302 -29.08 -31.38 15.36
N ARG A 303 -29.12 -30.19 15.97
CA ARG A 303 -30.05 -29.09 15.58
C ARG A 303 -29.54 -28.21 14.44
N THR A 304 -28.25 -28.23 14.13
CA THR A 304 -27.65 -27.39 13.08
C THR A 304 -27.72 -28.00 11.67
N ASN A 305 -28.38 -29.16 11.51
CA ASN A 305 -28.48 -29.87 10.23
C ASN A 305 -29.93 -30.09 9.77
N LYS A 306 -30.76 -29.03 9.83
CA LYS A 306 -32.03 -28.97 9.08
C LYS A 306 -32.05 -27.75 8.18
N LYS A 307 -32.05 -28.02 6.86
CA LYS A 307 -32.39 -27.06 5.79
C LYS A 307 -33.76 -26.44 6.09
N PRO A 308 -34.00 -25.14 5.84
CA PRO A 308 -35.36 -24.67 5.67
C PRO A 308 -35.81 -24.89 4.23
N LEU A 309 -36.91 -25.62 4.12
CA LEU A 309 -37.77 -25.73 2.94
C LEU A 309 -38.56 -24.43 2.75
N PHE A 310 -38.79 -24.15 1.47
CA PHE A 310 -39.80 -23.29 0.86
C PHE A 310 -41.14 -23.25 1.62
N VAL A 311 -41.69 -22.04 1.83
CA VAL A 311 -43.14 -21.80 1.87
C VAL A 311 -43.45 -20.43 1.26
N SER A 312 -44.39 -20.48 0.31
CA SER A 312 -45.03 -19.38 -0.40
C SER A 312 -46.02 -18.66 0.52
N SER A 313 -46.14 -17.33 0.43
CA SER A 313 -47.30 -16.60 0.96
C SER A 313 -47.53 -15.33 0.14
N THR A 314 -48.53 -15.45 -0.72
CA THR A 314 -49.34 -14.41 -1.36
C THR A 314 -49.90 -13.43 -0.32
N MET A 315 -49.85 -12.11 -0.58
CA MET A 315 -51.06 -11.28 -0.77
C MET A 315 -50.81 -9.76 -0.72
N VAL A 316 -51.45 -9.10 -1.68
CA VAL A 316 -52.19 -7.82 -1.59
C VAL A 316 -51.41 -6.50 -1.60
N ILE A 317 -51.35 -5.95 -2.83
CA ILE A 317 -51.73 -4.60 -3.28
C ILE A 317 -51.88 -3.53 -2.18
N GLN A 318 -51.04 -2.50 -2.26
CA GLN A 318 -51.49 -1.14 -1.99
C GLN A 318 -50.91 -0.21 -3.05
N GLU A 319 -51.81 0.39 -3.81
CA GLU A 319 -51.57 1.27 -4.94
C GLU A 319 -51.65 2.74 -4.51
N GLN A 320 -51.20 3.63 -5.41
CA GLN A 320 -51.42 5.10 -5.49
C GLN A 320 -50.32 6.02 -4.89
N PRO A 321 -50.09 7.23 -5.43
CA PRO A 321 -50.25 7.68 -6.82
C PRO A 321 -49.03 8.44 -7.37
N GLN A 322 -49.08 8.67 -8.69
CA GLN A 322 -48.12 9.42 -9.48
C GLN A 322 -48.10 10.91 -9.11
N THR A 323 -46.94 11.55 -9.19
CA THR A 323 -46.85 13.00 -9.40
C THR A 323 -45.81 13.29 -10.48
N ALA A 324 -46.30 13.72 -11.63
CA ALA A 324 -45.51 14.29 -12.71
C ALA A 324 -45.36 15.80 -12.46
N SER A 325 -44.16 16.34 -12.64
CA SER A 325 -44.01 17.75 -13.04
C SER A 325 -42.64 18.05 -13.67
N ILE A 326 -42.70 18.23 -15.00
CA ILE A 326 -42.07 19.27 -15.84
C ILE A 326 -40.53 19.26 -16.06
N PRO A 327 -40.07 19.24 -17.34
CA PRO A 327 -38.68 19.45 -17.72
C PRO A 327 -38.39 20.92 -18.02
N THR A 328 -37.35 21.51 -17.42
CA THR A 328 -36.87 22.84 -17.83
C THR A 328 -35.77 22.71 -18.88
N LYS A 329 -36.15 23.01 -20.11
CA LYS A 329 -35.28 23.24 -21.28
C LYS A 329 -34.86 24.71 -21.24
N VAL A 330 -33.56 25.02 -21.19
CA VAL A 330 -33.07 26.36 -21.53
C VAL A 330 -31.90 26.24 -22.52
N SER A 331 -31.89 27.22 -23.40
CA SER A 331 -31.48 27.24 -24.80
C SER A 331 -29.97 27.22 -25.06
N LYS A 332 -29.63 26.71 -26.25
CA LYS A 332 -28.39 27.01 -26.95
C LYS A 332 -28.29 28.52 -27.20
N GLN A 333 -27.15 29.12 -26.90
CA GLN A 333 -26.62 30.21 -27.69
C GLN A 333 -25.22 29.86 -28.17
N THR A 334 -25.16 29.52 -29.46
CA THR A 334 -23.94 29.50 -30.25
C THR A 334 -23.57 30.95 -30.53
N LYS A 335 -22.40 31.41 -30.07
CA LYS A 335 -21.76 32.60 -30.65
C LYS A 335 -20.43 32.17 -31.24
N ASN A 336 -20.43 32.02 -32.57
CA ASN A 336 -19.22 32.15 -33.36
C ASN A 336 -18.79 33.61 -33.25
N LEU A 337 -17.60 33.86 -32.69
CA LEU A 337 -16.89 35.11 -32.91
C LEU A 337 -15.48 34.78 -33.41
N ARG A 338 -15.18 35.39 -34.54
CA ARG A 338 -13.95 35.25 -35.33
C ARG A 338 -12.74 35.81 -34.58
N PHE A 339 -11.61 35.28 -35.00
CA PHE A 339 -10.24 35.71 -34.82
C PHE A 339 -10.00 37.21 -35.10
N SER A 340 -9.25 37.87 -34.20
CA SER A 340 -8.36 39.01 -34.49
C SER A 340 -7.46 39.28 -33.27
N GLU A 341 -6.16 39.15 -33.51
CA GLU A 341 -5.04 40.03 -33.11
C GLU A 341 -4.74 40.33 -31.62
N SER A 342 -3.60 39.77 -31.22
CA SER A 342 -2.57 40.16 -30.24
C SER A 342 -2.59 41.54 -29.56
N ASN A 343 -2.29 41.53 -28.24
CA ASN A 343 -1.08 42.16 -27.68
C ASN A 343 -0.73 41.60 -26.28
N ALA A 344 0.57 41.53 -26.02
CA ALA A 344 1.17 40.91 -24.84
C ALA A 344 1.12 41.81 -23.59
N TYR A 345 1.21 41.14 -22.43
CA TYR A 345 1.79 41.59 -21.16
C TYR A 345 1.00 42.58 -20.29
N PHE A 346 0.40 42.08 -19.21
CA PHE A 346 0.53 42.66 -17.86
C PHE A 346 0.19 41.58 -16.80
N GLY A 347 1.10 41.44 -15.82
CA GLY A 347 0.71 41.39 -14.40
C GLY A 347 0.33 40.03 -13.81
N ILE A 348 1.24 39.54 -12.97
CA ILE A 348 0.98 38.63 -11.86
C ILE A 348 -0.09 39.21 -10.91
N ASP A 349 -0.76 38.32 -10.17
CA ASP A 349 -1.71 38.55 -9.07
C ASP A 349 -3.17 38.85 -9.41
N LYS A 350 -3.93 37.76 -9.61
CA LYS A 350 -5.09 37.45 -8.75
C LYS A 350 -5.12 35.95 -8.45
N ARG A 351 -4.62 35.56 -7.28
CA ARG A 351 -5.09 34.34 -6.62
C ARG A 351 -6.60 34.49 -6.47
N LYS A 352 -7.38 33.79 -7.29
CA LYS A 352 -8.77 33.52 -6.90
C LYS A 352 -8.68 32.60 -5.67
N PRO A 353 -9.38 32.91 -4.57
CA PRO A 353 -9.49 31.96 -3.48
C PRO A 353 -10.03 30.65 -4.06
N LEU A 354 -9.48 29.52 -3.61
CA LEU A 354 -10.13 28.23 -3.83
C LEU A 354 -11.54 28.41 -3.28
N ASP A 355 -12.51 28.55 -4.18
CA ASP A 355 -13.88 28.21 -3.85
C ASP A 355 -13.80 26.76 -3.38
N GLU A 356 -14.15 26.53 -2.12
CA GLU A 356 -14.12 25.24 -1.47
C GLU A 356 -14.82 24.25 -2.39
N THR A 357 -14.02 23.48 -3.12
CA THR A 357 -14.53 22.32 -3.82
C THR A 357 -14.76 21.32 -2.70
N ILE A 358 -15.91 21.46 -2.05
CA ILE A 358 -16.51 20.42 -1.25
C ILE A 358 -16.50 19.21 -2.19
N VAL A 359 -15.61 18.27 -1.89
CA VAL A 359 -15.62 16.96 -2.53
C VAL A 359 -16.93 16.34 -2.06
N VAL A 360 -18.01 16.60 -2.81
CA VAL A 360 -19.25 15.86 -2.65
C VAL A 360 -18.88 14.45 -3.10
N ALA A 361 -18.55 13.61 -2.11
CA ALA A 361 -18.44 12.18 -2.29
C ALA A 361 -19.68 11.75 -3.06
N SER A 362 -19.48 11.13 -4.23
CA SER A 362 -20.59 10.72 -5.11
C SER A 362 -21.69 10.09 -4.28
N GLN A 363 -22.95 10.52 -4.44
CA GLN A 363 -24.11 10.02 -3.67
C GLN A 363 -24.14 8.49 -3.58
N SER A 364 -23.72 7.78 -4.63
CA SER A 364 -23.60 6.32 -4.67
C SER A 364 -22.57 5.70 -3.71
N TYR A 365 -21.55 6.47 -3.30
CA TYR A 365 -20.54 6.05 -2.33
C TYR A 365 -21.07 6.25 -0.90
N LEU A 366 -21.84 7.32 -0.66
CA LEU A 366 -22.50 7.57 0.61
C LEU A 366 -23.68 6.60 0.85
N GLU A 367 -24.48 6.29 -0.18
CA GLU A 367 -25.59 5.32 -0.09
C GLU A 367 -25.14 3.89 0.26
N ALA A 368 -23.93 3.50 -0.14
CA ALA A 368 -23.37 2.19 0.22
C ALA A 368 -23.02 2.09 1.71
N PHE A 369 -22.63 3.21 2.33
CA PHE A 369 -22.38 3.31 3.76
C PHE A 369 -23.68 3.50 4.56
N ASP A 370 -24.71 4.11 3.96
CA ASP A 370 -25.99 4.40 4.61
C ASP A 370 -27.03 3.27 4.55
N SER A 371 -26.73 2.19 3.82
CA SER A 371 -27.59 1.01 3.83
C SER A 371 -27.72 0.46 5.25
N ALA A 372 -28.96 0.36 5.76
CA ALA A 372 -29.28 -0.19 7.07
C ALA A 372 -28.69 -1.60 7.30
N ALA A 373 -28.37 -2.34 6.23
CA ALA A 373 -27.68 -3.62 6.30
C ALA A 373 -26.18 -3.49 6.66
N HIS A 374 -25.48 -2.48 6.13
CA HIS A 374 -24.07 -2.21 6.44
C HIS A 374 -23.95 -1.70 7.88
N ARG A 375 -24.80 -0.74 8.27
CA ARG A 375 -24.82 -0.17 9.62
C ARG A 375 -25.08 -1.26 10.68
N ARG A 376 -26.03 -2.18 10.44
CA ARG A 376 -26.26 -3.36 11.31
C ARG A 376 -25.04 -4.27 11.42
N ARG A 377 -24.35 -4.57 10.31
CA ARG A 377 -23.15 -5.44 10.36
C ARG A 377 -22.00 -4.79 11.13
N VAL A 378 -21.79 -3.49 10.96
CA VAL A 378 -20.75 -2.76 11.71
C VAL A 378 -21.07 -2.72 13.20
N VAL A 379 -22.33 -2.42 13.56
CA VAL A 379 -22.78 -2.42 14.96
C VAL A 379 -22.68 -3.81 15.58
N VAL A 380 -23.11 -4.87 14.88
CA VAL A 380 -22.98 -6.25 15.37
C VAL A 380 -21.52 -6.66 15.52
N SER A 381 -20.65 -6.27 14.59
CA SER A 381 -19.21 -6.56 14.68
C SER A 381 -18.60 -5.86 15.90
N PHE A 382 -18.92 -4.57 16.10
CA PHE A 382 -18.46 -3.78 17.24
C PHE A 382 -18.96 -4.35 18.57
N LEU A 383 -20.25 -4.66 18.67
CA LEU A 383 -20.85 -5.27 19.87
C LEU A 383 -20.27 -6.66 20.14
N SER A 384 -19.99 -7.46 19.10
CA SER A 384 -19.35 -8.77 19.27
C SER A 384 -17.91 -8.64 19.79
N SER A 385 -17.14 -7.66 19.32
CA SER A 385 -15.80 -7.38 19.86
C SER A 385 -15.85 -6.86 21.28
N LEU A 386 -16.81 -5.98 21.60
CA LEU A 386 -16.99 -5.45 22.95
C LEU A 386 -17.42 -6.57 23.92
N ALA A 387 -18.33 -7.44 23.50
CA ALA A 387 -18.75 -8.60 24.28
C ALA A 387 -17.60 -9.59 24.51
N ALA A 388 -16.74 -9.82 23.53
CA ALA A 388 -15.55 -10.66 23.69
C ALA A 388 -14.56 -10.06 24.71
N VAL A 389 -14.37 -8.74 24.69
CA VAL A 389 -13.53 -8.03 25.67
C VAL A 389 -14.16 -8.08 27.06
N CYS A 390 -15.46 -7.81 27.19
CA CYS A 390 -16.16 -7.91 28.47
C CYS A 390 -16.14 -9.33 29.02
N PHE A 391 -16.32 -10.35 28.15
CA PHE A 391 -16.22 -11.75 28.54
C PHE A 391 -14.80 -12.13 28.96
N TYR A 392 -13.77 -11.61 28.28
CA TYR A 392 -12.37 -11.79 28.69
C TYR A 392 -12.11 -11.19 30.09
N PHE A 393 -12.55 -9.96 30.34
CA PHE A 393 -12.39 -9.31 31.65
C PHE A 393 -13.27 -9.95 32.74
N TRP A 394 -14.45 -10.45 32.40
CA TRP A 394 -15.33 -11.16 33.33
C TRP A 394 -14.78 -12.56 33.68
N TYR A 395 -14.29 -13.30 32.69
CA TYR A 395 -13.67 -14.61 32.88
C TYR A 395 -12.34 -14.51 33.65
N SER A 396 -11.57 -13.45 33.39
CA SER A 396 -10.29 -13.18 34.05
C SER A 396 -10.43 -12.33 35.32
N ARG A 397 -11.67 -12.10 35.81
CA ARG A 397 -11.95 -11.25 36.98
C ARG A 397 -11.25 -11.78 38.25
N SER A 398 -11.17 -13.10 38.42
CA SER A 398 -10.46 -13.73 39.55
C SER A 398 -8.97 -13.41 39.59
N ASP A 399 -8.35 -13.13 38.43
CA ASP A 399 -6.91 -12.91 38.32
C ASP A 399 -6.54 -11.43 38.46
N TYR A 400 -7.50 -10.51 38.23
CA TYR A 400 -7.27 -9.06 38.34
C TYR A 400 -7.72 -8.45 39.67
N ASP A 401 -8.44 -9.19 40.52
CA ASP A 401 -8.85 -8.67 41.84
C ASP A 401 -7.62 -8.34 42.72
N GLY A 402 -6.48 -9.02 42.54
CA GLY A 402 -5.22 -8.65 43.19
C GLY A 402 -4.54 -7.40 42.63
N PHE A 403 -4.71 -7.10 41.34
CA PHE A 403 -4.13 -5.91 40.69
C PHE A 403 -5.00 -4.65 40.91
N LEU A 404 -6.32 -4.81 40.90
CA LEU A 404 -7.27 -3.71 41.11
C LEU A 404 -7.41 -3.34 42.59
N ASN A 405 -7.14 -4.27 43.50
CA ASN A 405 -7.09 -4.02 44.95
C ASN A 405 -5.66 -3.89 45.49
N ALA A 406 -4.65 -3.84 44.62
CA ALA A 406 -3.27 -3.57 45.04
C ALA A 406 -3.21 -2.16 45.67
N PRO A 407 -2.54 -2.00 46.82
CA PRO A 407 -2.45 -0.71 47.46
C PRO A 407 -1.68 0.27 46.55
N LYS A 408 -2.06 1.54 46.60
CA LYS A 408 -1.63 2.57 45.62
C LYS A 408 -0.12 2.77 45.61
N TYR A 409 0.56 2.47 46.71
CA TYR A 409 2.00 2.63 46.87
C TYR A 409 2.87 1.65 46.06
N GLU A 410 2.32 0.54 45.57
CA GLU A 410 3.13 -0.40 44.75
C GLU A 410 3.06 -0.06 43.26
N VAL A 411 1.88 0.27 42.76
CA VAL A 411 1.63 0.39 41.32
C VAL A 411 1.99 1.79 40.80
N ILE A 412 1.72 2.84 41.57
CA ILE A 412 1.95 4.22 41.10
C ILE A 412 3.44 4.57 41.04
N PRO A 413 4.26 4.31 42.08
CA PRO A 413 5.69 4.62 42.05
C PRO A 413 6.45 3.81 41.00
N THR A 414 6.08 2.53 40.79
CA THR A 414 6.71 1.69 39.76
C THR A 414 6.46 2.21 38.35
N LEU A 415 5.24 2.63 38.04
CA LEU A 415 4.91 3.28 36.76
C LEU A 415 5.64 4.62 36.59
N LYS A 416 5.70 5.46 37.63
CA LYS A 416 6.45 6.73 37.61
C LYS A 416 7.94 6.50 37.34
N ARG A 417 8.57 5.53 38.03
CA ARG A 417 9.98 5.15 37.82
C ARG A 417 10.23 4.70 36.37
N TYR A 418 9.35 3.88 35.81
CA TYR A 418 9.47 3.42 34.43
C TYR A 418 9.39 4.58 33.43
N ALA A 419 8.42 5.48 33.59
CA ALA A 419 8.26 6.64 32.71
C ALA A 419 9.47 7.60 32.78
N LEU A 420 9.96 7.91 33.99
CA LEU A 420 11.12 8.78 34.19
C LEU A 420 12.41 8.19 33.60
N ARG A 421 12.65 6.88 33.78
CA ARG A 421 13.80 6.19 33.15
C ARG A 421 13.77 6.29 31.63
N GLN A 422 12.60 6.12 31.02
CA GLN A 422 12.44 6.24 29.56
C GLN A 422 12.70 7.68 29.07
N GLN A 423 12.29 8.69 29.84
CA GLN A 423 12.56 10.08 29.53
C GLN A 423 14.05 10.42 29.65
N ILE A 424 14.74 9.93 30.68
CA ILE A 424 16.19 10.09 30.87
C ILE A 424 16.95 9.48 29.69
N GLU A 425 16.61 8.25 29.28
CA GLU A 425 17.27 7.57 28.16
C GLU A 425 17.11 8.33 26.83
N ARG A 426 15.91 8.89 26.60
CA ARG A 426 15.65 9.74 25.42
C ARG A 426 16.43 11.05 25.48
N ALA A 427 16.49 11.69 26.65
CA ALA A 427 17.23 12.94 26.84
C ALA A 427 18.75 12.75 26.66
N GLN A 428 19.30 11.63 27.14
CA GLN A 428 20.70 11.25 26.92
C GLN A 428 21.03 11.02 25.45
N LYS A 429 20.16 10.33 24.71
CA LYS A 429 20.33 10.13 23.25
C LYS A 429 20.31 11.44 22.47
N ILE A 430 19.64 12.47 22.98
CA ILE A 430 19.53 13.80 22.36
C ILE A 430 20.64 14.75 22.87
N GLY A 431 21.41 14.36 23.89
CA GLY A 431 22.47 15.19 24.48
C GLY A 431 21.96 16.34 25.35
N LYS A 432 20.77 16.21 25.96
CA LYS A 432 20.21 17.21 26.89
C LYS A 432 20.59 16.90 28.33
N ASP A 433 20.67 17.93 29.18
CA ASP A 433 20.90 17.78 30.62
C ASP A 433 19.77 16.96 31.27
N THR A 434 20.16 16.04 32.16
CA THR A 434 19.27 15.07 32.81
C THR A 434 19.20 15.24 34.33
N THR A 435 19.88 16.25 34.88
CA THR A 435 20.01 16.47 36.33
C THR A 435 18.64 16.57 37.02
N TYR A 436 17.71 17.35 36.45
CA TYR A 436 16.34 17.47 36.99
C TYR A 436 15.54 16.16 36.94
N LEU A 437 15.64 15.40 35.84
CA LEU A 437 14.91 14.14 35.68
C LEU A 437 15.42 13.05 36.64
N LYS A 438 16.72 13.07 36.96
CA LYS A 438 17.32 12.18 37.96
C LYS A 438 16.86 12.56 39.38
N ALA A 439 16.85 13.84 39.72
CA ALA A 439 16.31 14.31 40.99
C ALA A 439 14.81 13.97 41.16
N ALA A 440 14.03 14.09 40.07
CA ALA A 440 12.63 13.67 40.07
C ALA A 440 12.45 12.16 40.27
N LEU A 441 13.39 11.33 39.80
CA LEU A 441 13.38 9.89 40.03
C LEU A 441 13.66 9.55 41.50
N GLU A 442 14.61 10.25 42.13
CA GLU A 442 14.92 10.09 43.57
C GLU A 442 13.75 10.55 44.46
N TYR A 443 13.02 11.60 44.05
CA TYR A 443 11.84 12.07 44.77
C TYR A 443 10.69 11.03 44.82
N VAL A 444 10.56 10.17 43.80
CA VAL A 444 9.55 9.09 43.78
C VAL A 444 9.79 8.08 44.90
N ASP A 445 11.05 7.86 45.31
CA ASP A 445 11.37 6.95 46.41
C ASP A 445 10.95 7.54 47.76
N VAL A 446 11.00 8.87 47.91
CA VAL A 446 10.49 9.59 49.08
C VAL A 446 8.95 9.55 49.12
N GLU A 447 8.27 9.78 47.98
CA GLU A 447 6.81 9.63 47.89
C GLU A 447 6.35 8.22 48.29
N GLU A 448 7.06 7.17 47.84
CA GLU A 448 6.75 5.79 48.21
C GLU A 448 6.87 5.56 49.72
N ALA A 449 7.91 6.11 50.36
CA ALA A 449 8.08 6.02 51.81
C ALA A 449 6.95 6.72 52.58
N VAL A 450 6.48 7.89 52.10
CA VAL A 450 5.33 8.60 52.68
C VAL A 450 4.05 7.76 52.55
N TYR A 451 3.77 7.22 51.36
CA TYR A 451 2.58 6.38 51.18
C TYR A 451 2.60 5.10 52.03
N ARG A 452 3.77 4.47 52.22
CA ARG A 452 3.90 3.32 53.14
C ARG A 452 3.68 3.71 54.60
N ALA A 453 4.11 4.90 55.01
CA ALA A 453 3.91 5.39 56.37
C ALA A 453 2.44 5.72 56.66
N GLU A 454 1.74 6.33 55.70
CA GLU A 454 0.29 6.63 55.80
C GLU A 454 -0.55 5.36 55.94
N GLU A 455 -0.28 4.32 55.15
CA GLU A 455 -1.02 3.06 55.25
C GLU A 455 -0.61 2.24 56.49
N GLY A 456 0.66 2.28 56.91
CA GLY A 456 1.12 1.65 58.16
C GLY A 456 0.51 2.27 59.42
N ALA A 457 0.29 3.59 59.42
CA ALA A 457 -0.42 4.28 60.50
C ALA A 457 -1.90 3.86 60.61
N PHE A 458 -2.53 3.53 59.47
CA PHE A 458 -3.93 3.07 59.43
C PHE A 458 -4.10 1.64 59.96
N THR A 459 -3.05 0.81 59.95
CA THR A 459 -3.11 -0.57 60.46
C THR A 459 -2.85 -0.73 61.97
N LEU A 460 -2.44 0.34 62.67
CA LEU A 460 -2.13 0.31 64.11
C LEU A 460 -3.32 0.72 65.00
N GLU A 461 -4.45 1.14 64.44
CA GLU A 461 -5.64 1.56 65.21
C GLU A 461 -6.68 0.43 65.42
N ASP A 462 -6.49 -0.76 64.83
CA ASP A 462 -7.40 -1.92 64.97
C ASP A 462 -6.79 -3.04 65.84
N GLY A 463 -6.30 -2.68 67.04
CA GLY A 463 -5.77 -3.59 68.06
C GLY A 463 -6.59 -3.57 69.34
#